data_AF-A0A368GWK8-F1
#
_entry.id   AF-A0A368GWK8-F1
#
_cell.length_a   1.000
_cell.length_b   1.000
_cell.length_c   1.000
_cell.angle_alpha   90.00
_cell.angle_beta   90.00
_cell.angle_gamma   90.00
#
_symmetry.space_group_name_H-M   'P 1'
#
loop_
_entity.id
_entity.type
_entity.pdbx_description
1 polymer ?
#
loop_
_entity_poly.entity_id
_entity_poly.type
_entity_poly.pdbx_seq_one_letter_code
_entity_poly.pdbx_strand_id
1 'polypeptide(L)'
;MVSPTNVVLKYMAIAELLVGIVPLPWTIFFYTMGNYNNTSNLELWWCYLNKFSMDAFPPVFHNIAMWLTVLLAGQRYVSISYPLHSRGISNVSNVRRATLVIAIVSLICGLPKSFDYFYETVEGWLFTRGRWKYTR
;
A
#
# COMPACT_ATOMS: atom_id res chain seq x y z
N MET A 1 -13.48 -25.09 -6.07
CA MET A 1 -12.54 -25.82 -5.18
C MET A 1 -11.74 -24.81 -4.38
N VAL A 2 -11.93 -24.75 -3.05
CA VAL A 2 -11.19 -23.84 -2.17
C VAL A 2 -10.02 -24.63 -1.58
N SER A 3 -8.81 -24.37 -2.07
CA SER A 3 -7.57 -24.86 -1.47
C SER A 3 -6.86 -23.69 -0.75
N PRO A 4 -6.07 -23.96 0.31
CA PRO A 4 -5.33 -22.94 1.04
C PRO A 4 -4.44 -22.09 0.13
N THR A 5 -3.83 -22.71 -0.88
CA THR A 5 -2.99 -22.04 -1.88
C THR A 5 -3.79 -21.05 -2.74
N ASN A 6 -4.99 -21.43 -3.19
CA ASN A 6 -5.85 -20.56 -4.01
C ASN A 6 -6.33 -19.33 -3.23
N VAL A 7 -6.48 -19.46 -1.92
CA VAL A 7 -6.84 -18.35 -1.04
C VAL A 7 -5.68 -17.36 -0.91
N VAL A 8 -4.46 -17.84 -0.70
CA VAL A 8 -3.25 -16.98 -0.63
C VAL A 8 -3.02 -16.26 -1.95
N LEU A 9 -3.16 -16.96 -3.08
CA LEU A 9 -3.04 -16.36 -4.42
C LEU A 9 -4.06 -15.25 -4.65
N LYS A 10 -5.31 -15.44 -4.20
CA LYS A 10 -6.33 -14.39 -4.27
C LYS A 10 -5.95 -13.17 -3.44
N TYR A 11 -5.49 -13.36 -2.20
CA TYR A 11 -5.08 -12.24 -1.35
C TYR A 11 -3.87 -11.49 -1.89
N MET A 12 -2.90 -12.21 -2.47
CA MET A 12 -1.75 -11.60 -3.13
C MET A 12 -2.19 -10.72 -4.30
N ALA A 13 -3.03 -11.25 -5.20
CA ALA A 13 -3.53 -10.49 -6.35
C ALA A 13 -4.32 -9.24 -5.92
N ILE A 14 -5.15 -9.35 -4.88
CA ILE A 14 -5.88 -8.20 -4.34
C ILE A 14 -4.92 -7.15 -3.78
N ALA A 15 -3.90 -7.56 -3.02
CA ALA A 15 -2.91 -6.64 -2.47
C ALA A 15 -2.14 -5.91 -3.58
N GLU A 16 -1.69 -6.61 -4.62
CA GLU A 16 -0.97 -6.01 -5.75
C GLU A 16 -1.86 -5.08 -6.60
N LEU A 17 -3.13 -5.43 -6.80
CA LEU A 17 -4.07 -4.54 -7.48
C LEU A 17 -4.32 -3.26 -6.67
N LEU A 18 -4.39 -3.36 -5.34
CA LEU A 18 -4.57 -2.20 -4.47
C LEU A 18 -3.38 -1.22 -4.53
N VAL A 19 -2.15 -1.73 -4.69
CA VAL A 19 -0.95 -0.90 -4.88
C VAL A 19 -1.10 0.02 -6.10
N GLY A 20 -1.67 -0.48 -7.19
CA GLY A 20 -1.86 0.29 -8.42
C GLY A 20 -3.13 1.15 -8.41
N ILE A 21 -4.25 0.60 -7.94
CA ILE A 21 -5.55 1.28 -8.06
C ILE A 21 -5.67 2.50 -7.13
N VAL A 22 -4.92 2.54 -6.03
CA VAL A 22 -4.97 3.67 -5.09
C VAL A 22 -4.29 4.92 -5.63
N PRO A 23 -3.05 4.89 -6.16
CA PRO A 23 -2.42 6.07 -6.75
C PRO A 23 -3.02 6.47 -8.11
N LEU A 24 -3.63 5.55 -8.86
CA LEU A 24 -4.12 5.81 -10.22
C LEU A 24 -5.12 6.98 -10.31
N PRO A 25 -6.22 7.04 -9.54
CA PRO A 25 -7.16 8.17 -9.55
C PRO A 25 -6.48 9.51 -9.25
N TRP A 26 -5.54 9.53 -8.31
CA TRP A 26 -4.78 10.73 -7.96
C TRP A 26 -3.89 11.20 -9.10
N THR A 27 -3.21 10.27 -9.79
CA THR A 27 -2.40 10.62 -10.97
C THR A 27 -3.26 11.17 -12.10
N ILE A 28 -4.43 10.58 -12.36
CA ILE A 28 -5.37 11.08 -13.38
C ILE A 28 -5.88 12.47 -12.99
N PHE A 29 -6.24 12.67 -11.73
CA PHE A 29 -6.75 13.95 -11.22
C PHE A 29 -5.72 15.08 -11.35
N PHE A 30 -4.48 14.86 -10.94
CA PHE A 30 -3.46 15.91 -10.95
C PHE A 30 -2.82 16.11 -12.34
N TYR A 31 -2.53 15.03 -13.07
CA TYR A 31 -1.80 15.09 -14.33
C TYR A 31 -2.71 15.18 -15.57
N THR A 32 -3.84 14.46 -15.62
CA THR A 32 -4.71 14.46 -16.80
C THR A 32 -5.67 15.66 -16.81
N MET A 33 -6.22 16.05 -15.66
CA MET A 33 -7.11 17.23 -15.57
C MET A 33 -6.34 18.56 -15.42
N GLY A 34 -5.01 18.54 -15.43
CA GLY A 34 -4.18 19.76 -15.40
C GLY A 34 -4.29 20.57 -14.10
N ASN A 35 -4.86 19.99 -13.03
CA ASN A 35 -5.11 20.70 -11.78
C ASN A 35 -3.85 20.93 -10.94
N TYR A 36 -2.68 20.50 -11.43
CA TYR A 36 -1.36 20.80 -10.86
C TYR A 36 -1.11 22.31 -10.66
N ASN A 37 -1.73 23.18 -11.46
CA ASN A 37 -1.52 24.63 -11.38
C ASN A 37 -2.38 25.34 -10.30
N ASN A 38 -3.38 24.65 -9.75
CA ASN A 38 -4.29 25.15 -8.71
C ASN A 38 -4.01 24.55 -7.33
N THR A 39 -2.85 23.92 -7.11
CA THR A 39 -2.42 23.36 -5.80
C THR A 39 -2.51 24.34 -4.65
N SER A 40 -2.46 25.64 -4.93
CA SER A 40 -2.63 26.73 -3.95
C SER A 40 -4.06 26.94 -3.44
N ASN A 41 -5.08 26.28 -4.02
CA ASN A 41 -6.48 26.36 -3.57
C ASN A 41 -6.98 25.01 -3.00
N LEU A 42 -6.12 24.01 -2.85
CA LEU A 42 -6.51 22.73 -2.25
C LEU A 42 -6.41 22.83 -0.73
N GLU A 43 -7.46 22.39 -0.02
CA GLU A 43 -7.43 22.29 1.44
C GLU A 43 -6.23 21.45 1.89
N LEU A 44 -5.63 21.79 3.04
CA LEU A 44 -4.55 21.01 3.65
C LEU A 44 -4.87 19.51 3.62
N TRP A 45 -6.09 19.14 4.02
CA TRP A 45 -6.53 17.74 4.06
C TRP A 45 -6.37 16.99 2.73
N TRP A 46 -6.58 17.65 1.58
CA TRP A 46 -6.38 17.04 0.27
C TRP A 46 -4.90 16.77 -0.03
N CYS A 47 -3.99 17.63 0.44
CA CYS A 47 -2.55 17.42 0.35
C CYS A 47 -2.10 16.25 1.27
N TYR A 48 -2.63 16.18 2.50
CA TYR A 48 -2.44 15.04 3.42
C TYR A 48 -2.83 13.72 2.75
N LEU A 49 -4.06 13.64 2.21
CA LEU A 49 -4.56 12.43 1.57
C LEU A 49 -3.82 12.02 0.30
N ASN A 50 -3.52 12.98 -0.59
CA ASN A 50 -2.79 12.69 -1.82
C ASN A 50 -1.39 12.13 -1.51
N LYS A 51 -0.65 12.79 -0.61
CA LYS A 51 0.69 12.36 -0.18
C LYS A 51 0.64 10.98 0.48
N PHE A 52 -0.31 10.76 1.38
CA PHE A 52 -0.50 9.47 2.05
C PHE A 52 -0.80 8.35 1.03
N SER A 53 -1.66 8.61 0.06
CA SER A 53 -2.05 7.63 -0.95
C SER A 53 -0.95 7.30 -1.96
N MET A 54 -0.03 8.24 -2.25
CA MET A 54 1.08 8.02 -3.19
C MET A 54 2.34 7.46 -2.53
N ASP A 55 2.68 7.91 -1.31
CA ASP A 55 3.97 7.56 -0.69
C ASP A 55 3.84 6.55 0.46
N ALA A 56 2.74 6.55 1.21
CA ALA A 56 2.58 5.67 2.37
C ALA A 56 1.88 4.35 2.00
N PHE A 57 0.81 4.44 1.23
CA PHE A 57 -0.02 3.28 0.90
C PHE A 57 0.70 2.26 0.01
N PRO A 58 1.30 2.62 -1.14
CA PRO A 58 1.86 1.64 -2.07
C PRO A 58 2.98 0.76 -1.47
N PRO A 59 3.94 1.31 -0.69
CA PRO A 59 4.98 0.48 -0.05
C PRO A 59 4.44 -0.53 0.97
N VAL A 60 3.41 -0.15 1.72
CA VAL A 60 2.81 -1.04 2.74
C VAL A 60 2.13 -2.24 2.08
N PHE A 61 1.31 -2.00 1.05
CA PHE A 61 0.63 -3.08 0.34
C PHE A 61 1.59 -3.97 -0.45
N HIS A 62 2.64 -3.39 -1.03
CA HIS A 62 3.68 -4.16 -1.69
C HIS A 62 4.45 -5.05 -0.70
N ASN A 63 4.78 -4.54 0.48
CA ASN A 63 5.41 -5.34 1.54
C ASN A 63 4.53 -6.53 1.96
N ILE A 64 3.21 -6.30 2.13
CA ILE A 64 2.26 -7.39 2.42
C ILE A 64 2.26 -8.45 1.30
N ALA A 65 2.27 -8.03 0.03
CA ALA A 65 2.34 -8.96 -1.11
C ALA A 65 3.64 -9.79 -1.08
N MET A 66 4.78 -9.18 -0.77
CA MET A 66 6.07 -9.89 -0.62
C MET A 66 6.05 -10.93 0.50
N TRP A 67 5.42 -10.64 1.65
CA TRP A 67 5.31 -11.66 2.69
C TRP A 67 4.31 -12.78 2.33
N LEU A 68 3.26 -12.46 1.56
CA LEU A 68 2.35 -13.47 1.02
C LEU A 68 3.06 -14.42 0.03
N THR A 69 3.99 -13.93 -0.79
CA THR A 69 4.79 -14.80 -1.68
C THR A 69 5.72 -15.70 -0.90
N VAL A 70 6.35 -15.21 0.17
CA VAL A 70 7.16 -16.03 1.08
C VAL A 70 6.30 -17.14 1.71
N LEU A 71 5.10 -16.82 2.17
CA LEU A 71 4.17 -17.81 2.72
C LEU A 71 3.78 -18.85 1.67
N LEU A 72 3.47 -18.43 0.44
CA LEU A 72 3.13 -19.32 -0.67
C LEU A 72 4.30 -20.26 -1.03
N ALA A 73 5.53 -19.74 -1.05
CA ALA A 73 6.73 -20.52 -1.29
C ALA A 73 6.94 -21.58 -0.19
N GLY A 74 6.77 -21.19 1.09
CA GLY A 74 6.81 -22.12 2.21
C GLY A 74 5.76 -23.22 2.13
N GLN A 75 4.52 -22.89 1.75
CA GLN A 75 3.46 -23.87 1.53
C GLN A 75 3.82 -24.90 0.45
N ARG A 76 4.38 -24.45 -0.68
CA ARG A 76 4.80 -25.36 -1.76
C ARG A 76 5.98 -26.22 -1.33
N TYR A 77 6.93 -25.66 -0.58
CA TYR A 77 8.06 -26.43 -0.06
C TYR A 77 7.61 -27.56 0.88
N VAL A 78 6.78 -27.24 1.88
CA VAL A 78 6.26 -28.24 2.83
C VAL A 78 5.40 -29.31 2.13
N SER A 79 4.63 -28.90 1.13
CA SER A 79 3.83 -29.81 0.31
C SER A 79 4.67 -30.86 -0.43
N ILE A 80 5.86 -30.49 -0.90
CA ILE A 80 6.73 -31.38 -1.69
C ILE A 80 7.56 -32.25 -0.76
N SER A 81 8.14 -31.69 0.29
CA SER A 81 9.03 -32.41 1.20
C SER A 81 8.30 -33.32 2.20
N TYR A 82 7.07 -32.99 2.62
CA TYR A 82 6.33 -33.73 3.65
C TYR A 82 4.84 -33.90 3.33
N PRO A 83 4.46 -34.81 2.41
CA PRO A 83 3.08 -34.95 1.92
C PRO A 83 2.07 -35.39 3.01
N LEU A 84 2.49 -36.20 3.99
CA LEU A 84 1.62 -36.68 5.08
C LEU A 84 1.34 -35.60 6.15
N HIS A 85 2.32 -34.74 6.44
CA HIS A 85 2.20 -33.65 7.42
C HIS A 85 1.63 -32.36 6.79
N SER A 86 1.77 -32.21 5.47
CA SER A 86 1.20 -31.12 4.67
C SER A 86 -0.32 -30.99 4.83
N ARG A 87 -1.05 -32.12 4.92
CA ARG A 87 -2.51 -32.10 5.13
C ARG A 87 -2.96 -31.49 6.47
N GLY A 88 -2.12 -31.59 7.51
CA GLY A 88 -2.39 -31.03 8.84
C GLY A 88 -1.94 -29.57 9.00
N ILE A 89 -0.77 -29.23 8.44
CA ILE A 89 -0.21 -27.86 8.48
C ILE A 89 -0.95 -26.93 7.52
N SER A 90 -1.36 -27.43 6.35
CA SER A 90 -2.10 -26.66 5.34
C SER A 90 -3.59 -26.54 5.69
N ASN A 91 -3.90 -26.35 6.97
CA ASN A 91 -5.22 -25.97 7.40
C ASN A 91 -5.43 -24.48 7.05
N VAL A 92 -6.49 -24.20 6.27
CA VAL A 92 -6.83 -22.85 5.79
C VAL A 92 -6.90 -21.83 6.95
N SER A 93 -7.29 -22.29 8.15
CA SER A 93 -7.34 -21.47 9.36
C SER A 93 -5.96 -20.96 9.82
N ASN A 94 -4.93 -21.81 9.79
CA ASN A 94 -3.57 -21.42 10.19
C ASN A 94 -2.93 -20.49 9.17
N VAL A 95 -3.18 -20.73 7.88
CA VAL A 95 -2.75 -19.86 6.79
C VAL A 95 -3.39 -18.48 6.93
N ARG A 96 -4.69 -18.43 7.22
CA ARG A 96 -5.40 -17.17 7.44
C ARG A 96 -4.87 -16.41 8.66
N ARG A 97 -4.58 -17.11 9.76
CA ARG A 97 -3.94 -16.51 10.94
C ARG A 97 -2.53 -16.00 10.64
N ALA A 98 -1.71 -16.77 9.94
CA ALA A 98 -0.36 -16.37 9.53
C ALA A 98 -0.40 -15.14 8.61
N THR A 99 -1.29 -15.13 7.61
CA THR A 99 -1.52 -13.96 6.76
C THR A 99 -1.94 -12.73 7.57
N LEU A 100 -2.82 -12.89 8.56
CA LEU A 100 -3.29 -11.80 9.41
C LEU A 100 -2.16 -11.26 10.29
N VAL A 101 -1.35 -12.13 10.89
CA VAL A 101 -0.15 -11.74 11.66
C VAL A 101 0.85 -11.00 10.78
N ILE A 102 1.14 -11.53 9.60
CA ILE A 102 2.03 -10.90 8.60
C ILE A 102 1.52 -9.50 8.23
N ALA A 103 0.22 -9.34 8.00
CA ALA A 103 -0.37 -8.06 7.66
C ALA A 103 -0.23 -7.06 8.82
N ILE A 104 -0.48 -7.48 10.06
CA ILE A 104 -0.31 -6.65 11.26
C ILE A 104 1.16 -6.25 11.43
N VAL A 105 2.11 -7.19 11.34
CA VAL A 105 3.54 -6.91 11.49
C VAL A 105 4.02 -5.97 10.39
N SER A 106 3.60 -6.20 9.14
CA SER A 106 3.94 -5.35 8.00
C SER A 106 3.38 -3.94 8.16
N LEU A 107 2.17 -3.80 8.70
CA LEU A 107 1.58 -2.51 9.03
C LEU A 107 2.35 -1.81 10.16
N ILE A 108 2.64 -2.50 11.26
CA ILE A 108 3.37 -1.93 12.39
C ILE A 108 4.77 -1.47 11.99
N CYS A 109 5.48 -2.21 11.13
CA CYS A 109 6.79 -1.79 10.63
C CYS A 109 6.71 -0.73 9.51
N GLY A 110 5.63 -0.72 8.72
CA GLY A 110 5.44 0.22 7.61
C GLY A 110 4.90 1.60 8.02
N LEU A 111 4.02 1.65 9.03
CA LEU A 111 3.41 2.86 9.58
C LEU A 111 4.41 3.90 10.12
N PRO A 112 5.44 3.56 10.92
CA PRO A 112 6.36 4.58 11.44
C PRO A 112 7.10 5.32 10.32
N LYS A 113 7.36 4.66 9.18
CA LYS A 113 7.98 5.30 8.01
C LYS A 113 7.06 6.31 7.33
N SER A 114 5.73 6.16 7.43
CA SER A 114 4.78 7.09 6.82
C SER A 114 4.41 8.28 7.71
N PHE A 115 4.61 8.17 9.03
CA PHE A 115 4.30 9.23 9.99
C PHE A 115 5.43 10.24 10.23
N ASP A 116 6.64 10.00 9.71
CA ASP A 116 7.82 10.84 9.96
C ASP A 116 7.87 12.14 9.12
N TYR A 117 6.77 12.47 8.42
CA TYR A 117 6.70 13.69 7.60
C TYR A 117 5.66 14.64 8.18
N PHE A 118 6.13 15.69 8.85
CA PHE A 118 5.33 16.87 9.16
C PHE A 118 5.36 17.81 7.97
N TYR A 119 4.21 18.25 7.50
CA TYR A 119 4.11 19.19 6.40
C TYR A 119 3.50 20.47 6.92
N GLU A 120 4.34 21.49 6.97
CA GLU A 120 3.96 22.87 7.18
C GLU A 120 3.55 23.47 5.83
N THR A 121 2.37 24.08 5.78
CA THR A 121 2.02 24.95 4.66
C THR A 121 2.90 26.19 4.74
N VAL A 122 3.65 26.47 3.67
CA VAL A 122 4.43 27.70 3.57
C VAL A 122 3.43 28.84 3.37
N GLU A 123 2.99 29.46 4.47
CA GLU A 123 2.28 30.73 4.44
C GLU A 123 3.30 31.82 4.06
N GLY A 124 3.37 32.13 2.77
CA GLY A 124 4.44 32.99 2.28
C GLY A 124 4.27 33.44 0.84
N TRP A 125 5.11 34.39 0.47
CA TRP A 125 5.19 34.89 -0.89
C TRP A 125 6.04 33.94 -1.74
N LEU A 126 5.40 33.20 -2.63
CA LEU A 126 6.11 32.39 -3.63
C LEU A 126 6.29 33.21 -4.91
N PHE A 127 7.54 33.31 -5.36
CA PHE A 127 7.86 33.89 -6.66
C PHE A 127 7.84 32.80 -7.72
N THR A 128 6.76 32.72 -8.51
CA THR A 128 6.61 31.73 -9.58
C THR A 128 6.27 32.40 -10.90
N ARG A 129 6.98 32.04 -11.98
CA ARG A 129 6.84 32.62 -13.34
C ARG A 129 6.79 34.16 -13.36
N GLY A 130 7.71 34.82 -12.66
CA GLY A 130 7.85 36.27 -12.68
C GLY A 130 6.76 37.04 -11.93
N ARG A 131 5.90 36.38 -11.14
CA ARG A 131 4.87 37.01 -10.31
C ARG A 131 4.95 36.52 -8.88
N TRP A 132 4.75 37.45 -7.95
CA TRP A 132 4.55 37.16 -6.54
C TRP A 132 3.10 36.70 -6.34
N LYS A 133 2.92 35.48 -5.82
CA LYS A 133 1.61 34.96 -5.43
C LYS A 133 1.67 34.62 -3.93
N TYR A 134 0.79 35.25 -3.16
CA TYR A 134 0.60 34.88 -1.77
C TYR A 134 -0.17 33.56 -1.74
N THR A 135 0.42 32.54 -1.15
CA THR A 135 -0.20 31.23 -0.93
C THR A 135 -0.51 31.10 0.55
N ARG A 136 -1.75 30.75 0.85
CA ARG A 136 -2.24 30.51 2.20
C ARG A 136 -2.59 29.04 2.32
#